data_AF-A0A1Y2MF05-F1
#
_entry.id   AF-A0A1Y2MF05-F1
#
_cell.length_a   1.000
_cell.length_b   1.000
_cell.length_c   1.000
_cell.angle_alpha   90.00
_cell.angle_beta   90.00
_cell.angle_gamma   90.00
#
_symmetry.space_group_name_H-M   'P 1'
#
loop_
_entity.id
_entity.type
_entity.pdbx_description
1 polymer ?
#
loop_
_entity_poly.entity_id
_entity_poly.type
_entity_poly.pdbx_seq_one_letter_code
_entity_poly.pdbx_strand_id
1 'polypeptide(L)'
;MSFMLMQTPDPLSLKEALPNFSKITHVFLPINDCADVTAAEGGSHWSLLLVSVIDGVAFHYDSMSASNDREARSTTSKMERLLGRELRYIPMHDSPQQENGSDCGVFVCVLMKHLLLKRLLRADASRKISMSMQDAHINARDGRKQMLKVIEERKKEGERRRSRSHSPYRPHSAQSKSPPRIGAEQEEEKKHSV
;
A
#
# COMPACT_ATOMS: atom_id res chain seq x y z
N MET A 1 -3.73 3.40 5.43
CA MET A 1 -3.05 4.69 5.68
C MET A 1 -3.58 5.79 4.78
N SER A 2 -3.42 5.72 3.46
CA SER A 2 -3.81 6.80 2.55
C SER A 2 -5.31 7.14 2.59
N PHE A 3 -6.19 6.15 2.67
CA PHE A 3 -7.64 6.38 2.79
C PHE A 3 -8.00 7.16 4.06
N MET A 4 -7.55 6.69 5.23
CA MET A 4 -7.75 7.42 6.50
C MET A 4 -7.15 8.83 6.43
N LEU A 5 -5.94 8.95 5.89
CA LEU A 5 -5.29 10.23 5.72
C LEU A 5 -6.15 11.16 4.86
N MET A 6 -6.68 10.70 3.73
CA MET A 6 -7.53 11.48 2.84
C MET A 6 -8.84 11.93 3.47
N GLN A 7 -9.40 11.12 4.38
CA GLN A 7 -10.71 11.37 4.98
C GLN A 7 -10.66 12.12 6.30
N THR A 8 -9.53 12.11 7.01
CA THR A 8 -9.39 12.87 8.26
C THR A 8 -9.15 14.36 7.99
N PRO A 9 -9.96 15.29 8.54
CA PRO A 9 -9.76 16.73 8.32
C PRO A 9 -8.39 17.23 8.83
N ASP A 10 -8.01 16.82 10.04
CA ASP A 10 -6.70 17.12 10.61
C ASP A 10 -5.79 15.88 10.62
N PRO A 11 -4.79 15.78 9.74
CA PRO A 11 -3.94 14.59 9.68
C PRO A 11 -3.10 14.39 10.94
N LEU A 12 -2.87 15.44 11.75
CA LEU A 12 -2.10 15.34 12.99
C LEU A 12 -2.81 14.50 14.06
N SER A 13 -4.13 14.40 14.02
CA SER A 13 -4.88 13.53 14.93
C SER A 13 -4.60 12.04 14.69
N LEU A 14 -4.08 11.68 13.51
CA LEU A 14 -3.71 10.30 13.18
C LEU A 14 -2.31 9.91 13.67
N LYS A 15 -1.53 10.83 14.26
CA LYS A 15 -0.11 10.62 14.55
C LYS A 15 0.16 9.37 15.39
N GLU A 16 -0.72 9.04 16.32
CA GLU A 16 -0.61 7.85 17.18
C GLU A 16 -0.89 6.54 16.42
N ALA A 17 -1.72 6.60 15.37
CA ALA A 17 -2.05 5.46 14.52
C ALA A 17 -1.09 5.28 13.32
N LEU A 18 -0.21 6.26 13.08
CA LEU A 18 0.73 6.27 11.97
C LEU A 18 2.14 5.85 12.41
N PRO A 19 2.94 5.25 11.52
CA PRO A 19 4.33 4.96 11.82
C PRO A 19 5.12 6.26 12.02
N ASN A 20 6.19 6.18 12.82
CA ASN A 20 7.13 7.29 12.96
C ASN A 20 7.94 7.48 11.68
N PHE A 21 7.83 8.65 11.05
CA PHE A 21 8.50 8.98 9.79
C PHE A 21 9.96 9.46 9.94
N SER A 22 10.48 9.66 11.16
CA SER A 22 11.81 10.27 11.40
C SER A 22 12.99 9.54 10.75
N LYS A 23 12.87 8.24 10.50
CA LYS A 23 13.90 7.41 9.84
C LYS A 23 13.50 6.94 8.43
N ILE A 24 12.37 7.43 7.91
CA ILE A 24 11.82 6.99 6.64
C ILE A 24 12.30 7.91 5.53
N THR A 25 12.89 7.32 4.48
CA THR A 25 13.33 8.08 3.30
C THR A 25 12.24 8.21 2.25
N HIS A 26 11.43 7.17 2.09
CA HIS A 26 10.39 7.09 1.06
C HIS A 26 9.11 6.47 1.62
N VAL A 27 7.96 7.01 1.21
CA VAL A 27 6.64 6.48 1.56
C VAL A 27 5.87 6.18 0.28
N PHE A 28 5.43 4.93 0.13
CA PHE A 28 4.54 4.52 -0.95
C PHE A 28 3.09 4.51 -0.42
N LEU A 29 2.22 5.25 -1.09
CA LEU A 29 0.82 5.45 -0.71
C LEU A 29 -0.07 5.05 -1.89
N PRO A 30 -0.79 3.91 -1.82
CA PRO A 30 -1.86 3.65 -2.77
C PRO A 30 -2.97 4.69 -2.55
N ILE A 31 -3.41 5.36 -3.61
CA ILE A 31 -4.46 6.38 -3.60
C ILE A 31 -5.71 5.78 -4.22
N ASN A 32 -6.87 6.08 -3.63
CA ASN A 32 -8.18 5.65 -4.10
C ASN A 32 -9.19 6.79 -3.99
N ASP A 33 -10.09 6.87 -4.95
CA ASP A 33 -11.13 7.91 -5.11
C ASP A 33 -12.36 7.74 -4.22
N CYS A 34 -12.32 6.81 -3.25
CA CYS A 34 -13.42 6.65 -2.32
C CYS A 34 -13.61 7.92 -1.47
N ALA A 35 -14.77 8.56 -1.65
CA ALA A 35 -15.17 9.75 -0.91
C ALA A 35 -15.99 9.45 0.36
N ASP A 36 -16.62 8.27 0.45
CA ASP A 36 -17.53 7.91 1.53
C ASP A 36 -16.88 6.90 2.48
N VAL A 37 -16.63 7.32 3.73
CA VAL A 37 -16.04 6.48 4.78
C VAL A 37 -16.98 5.39 5.30
N THR A 38 -18.27 5.50 5.04
CA THR A 38 -19.30 4.57 5.51
C THR A 38 -19.65 3.50 4.47
N ALA A 39 -19.32 3.74 3.20
CA ALA A 39 -19.52 2.80 2.11
C ALA A 39 -18.42 1.72 2.10
N ALA A 40 -18.81 0.47 2.33
CA ALA A 40 -17.93 -0.66 2.07
C ALA A 40 -17.60 -0.73 0.57
N GLU A 41 -16.35 -1.10 0.25
CA GLU A 41 -15.88 -1.26 -1.14
C GLU A 41 -16.03 0.00 -2.01
N GLY A 42 -16.10 1.19 -1.40
CA GLY A 42 -16.16 2.45 -2.13
C GLY A 42 -14.87 2.77 -2.91
N GLY A 43 -14.99 3.67 -3.88
CA GLY A 43 -13.93 4.03 -4.81
C GLY A 43 -13.87 3.10 -6.02
N SER A 44 -13.57 3.66 -7.18
CA SER A 44 -13.54 2.97 -8.47
C SER A 44 -12.14 2.80 -9.04
N HIS A 45 -11.18 3.62 -8.59
CA HIS A 45 -9.87 3.71 -9.23
C HIS A 45 -8.72 3.75 -8.22
N TRP A 46 -7.59 3.16 -8.63
CA TRP A 46 -6.37 3.11 -7.82
C TRP A 46 -5.21 3.75 -8.55
N SER A 47 -4.44 4.57 -7.84
CA SER A 47 -3.20 5.17 -8.33
C SER A 47 -2.13 5.13 -7.24
N LEU A 48 -0.90 5.55 -7.55
CA LEU A 48 0.23 5.46 -6.63
C LEU A 48 0.83 6.84 -6.38
N LEU A 49 0.97 7.22 -5.11
CA LEU A 49 1.76 8.36 -4.68
C LEU A 49 3.04 7.86 -4.01
N LEU A 50 4.20 8.30 -4.50
CA LEU A 50 5.51 8.04 -3.91
C LEU A 50 6.08 9.35 -3.37
N VAL A 51 6.19 9.45 -2.05
CA VAL A 51 6.80 10.60 -1.37
C VAL A 51 8.26 10.27 -1.08
N SER A 52 9.19 11.05 -1.63
CA SER A 52 10.56 11.14 -1.14
C SER A 52 10.62 12.19 -0.03
N VAL A 53 10.76 11.71 1.21
CA VAL A 53 10.85 12.56 2.40
C VAL A 53 12.15 13.36 2.36
N ILE A 54 13.24 12.71 1.95
CA ILE A 54 14.59 13.31 1.91
C ILE A 54 14.67 14.42 0.86
N ASP A 55 14.05 14.23 -0.31
CA ASP A 55 14.09 15.22 -1.41
C ASP A 55 12.95 16.25 -1.32
N GLY A 56 11.94 16.02 -0.48
CA GLY A 56 10.78 16.90 -0.38
C GLY A 56 9.92 16.90 -1.65
N VAL A 57 9.70 15.72 -2.25
CA VAL A 57 8.98 15.57 -3.53
C VAL A 57 7.96 14.44 -3.44
N ALA A 58 6.80 14.63 -4.04
CA ALA A 58 5.76 13.60 -4.16
C ALA A 58 5.45 13.34 -5.65
N PHE A 59 5.70 12.11 -6.10
CA PHE A 59 5.45 11.67 -7.47
C PHE A 59 4.14 10.90 -7.55
N HIS A 60 3.21 11.33 -8.39
CA HIS A 60 1.93 10.67 -8.58
C HIS A 60 1.89 9.92 -9.92
N TYR A 61 1.69 8.60 -9.85
CA TYR A 61 1.57 7.72 -11.01
C TYR A 61 0.12 7.25 -11.12
N ASP A 62 -0.51 7.59 -12.24
CA ASP A 62 -1.88 7.24 -12.53
C ASP A 62 -1.96 6.53 -13.88
N SER A 63 -2.61 5.37 -13.89
CA SER A 63 -2.80 4.54 -15.10
C SER A 63 -4.06 4.92 -15.88
N MET A 64 -4.85 5.88 -15.40
CA MET A 64 -6.08 6.35 -16.03
C MET A 64 -6.08 7.89 -16.14
N SER A 65 -5.16 8.44 -16.93
CA SER A 65 -5.15 9.85 -17.34
C SER A 65 -5.33 10.87 -16.19
N ALA A 66 -4.61 10.66 -15.08
CA ALA A 66 -4.66 11.53 -13.89
C ALA A 66 -6.04 11.62 -13.20
N SER A 67 -6.86 10.56 -13.31
CA SER A 67 -8.17 10.48 -12.66
C SER A 67 -8.14 10.75 -11.14
N ASN A 68 -7.06 10.40 -10.45
CA ASN A 68 -6.90 10.61 -9.00
C ASN A 68 -6.00 11.82 -8.64
N ASP A 69 -5.81 12.80 -9.54
CA ASP A 69 -4.91 13.95 -9.29
C ASP A 69 -5.35 14.77 -8.06
N ARG A 70 -6.66 14.97 -7.88
CA ARG A 70 -7.20 15.72 -6.72
C ARG A 70 -6.90 15.00 -5.41
N GLU A 71 -7.14 13.70 -5.37
CA GLU A 71 -6.94 12.83 -4.22
C GLU A 71 -5.45 12.75 -3.86
N ALA A 72 -4.59 12.66 -4.88
CA ALA A 72 -3.15 12.62 -4.72
C ALA A 72 -2.59 13.96 -4.21
N ARG A 73 -3.08 15.10 -4.71
CA ARG A 73 -2.73 16.43 -4.18
C ARG A 73 -3.17 16.60 -2.74
N SER A 74 -4.43 16.27 -2.43
CA SER A 74 -4.96 16.33 -1.06
C SER A 74 -4.13 15.48 -0.10
N THR A 75 -3.80 14.25 -0.51
CA THR A 75 -2.94 13.36 0.27
C THR A 75 -1.53 13.94 0.44
N THR A 76 -0.97 14.55 -0.60
CA THR A 76 0.33 15.22 -0.53
C THR A 76 0.33 16.35 0.50
N SER A 77 -0.67 17.24 0.47
CA SER A 77 -0.77 18.33 1.44
C SER A 77 -0.92 17.84 2.88
N LYS A 78 -1.57 16.69 3.09
CA LYS A 78 -1.66 16.08 4.42
C LYS A 78 -0.33 15.46 4.86
N MET A 79 0.41 14.87 3.94
CA MET A 79 1.77 14.40 4.20
C MET A 79 2.71 15.56 4.54
N GLU A 80 2.60 16.73 3.89
CA GLU A 80 3.39 17.92 4.23
C GLU A 80 3.22 18.30 5.70
N ARG A 81 1.96 18.33 6.16
CA ARG A 81 1.62 18.64 7.56
C ARG A 81 2.17 17.59 8.53
N LEU A 82 2.07 16.30 8.18
CA LEU A 82 2.60 15.20 9.00
C LEU A 82 4.13 15.20 9.11
N LEU A 83 4.80 15.51 8.00
CA LEU A 83 6.26 15.54 7.93
C LEU A 83 6.84 16.85 8.44
N GLY A 84 6.02 17.91 8.59
CA GLY A 84 6.48 19.26 8.92
C GLY A 84 7.40 19.84 7.84
N ARG A 85 7.16 19.48 6.57
CA ARG A 85 8.02 19.81 5.42
C ARG A 85 7.16 20.00 4.17
N GLU A 86 7.51 20.99 3.37
CA GLU A 86 6.90 21.22 2.05
C GLU A 86 7.28 20.09 1.07
N LEU A 87 6.32 19.64 0.27
CA LEU A 87 6.47 18.60 -0.73
C LEU A 87 6.09 19.15 -2.10
N ARG A 88 7.05 19.17 -3.02
CA ARG A 88 6.75 19.47 -4.42
C ARG A 88 5.99 18.30 -5.05
N TYR A 89 4.73 18.53 -5.42
CA TYR A 89 3.92 17.56 -6.14
C TYR A 89 4.29 17.51 -7.64
N ILE A 90 4.48 16.30 -8.17
CA ILE A 90 4.80 16.04 -9.57
C ILE A 90 3.85 14.98 -10.12
N PRO A 91 2.89 15.35 -10.99
CA PRO A 91 2.10 14.38 -11.74
C PRO A 91 2.98 13.72 -12.82
N MET A 92 3.10 12.40 -12.78
CA MET A 92 3.91 11.62 -13.70
C MET A 92 3.11 11.29 -14.96
N HIS A 93 3.05 12.27 -15.88
CA HIS A 93 2.31 12.16 -17.14
C HIS A 93 2.81 11.04 -18.07
N ASP A 94 4.03 10.57 -17.86
CA ASP A 94 4.65 9.44 -18.56
C ASP A 94 4.40 8.09 -17.88
N SER A 95 3.51 8.04 -16.88
CA SER A 95 3.08 6.79 -16.25
C SER A 95 2.42 5.87 -17.29
N PRO A 96 2.75 4.57 -17.32
CA PRO A 96 2.07 3.59 -18.16
C PRO A 96 0.55 3.61 -17.97
N GLN A 97 -0.19 3.66 -19.08
CA GLN A 97 -1.65 3.71 -19.08
C GLN A 97 -2.25 2.31 -19.23
N GLN A 98 -3.37 2.06 -18.54
CA GLN A 98 -4.12 0.82 -18.68
C GLN A 98 -5.10 0.90 -19.86
N GLU A 99 -5.39 -0.24 -20.48
CA GLU A 99 -6.35 -0.32 -21.60
C GLU A 99 -7.77 -0.68 -21.14
N ASN A 100 -7.95 -1.16 -19.91
CA ASN A 100 -9.25 -1.57 -19.36
C ASN A 100 -9.53 -0.90 -18.01
N GLY A 101 -10.76 -0.97 -17.48
CA GLY A 101 -11.14 -0.30 -16.23
C GLY A 101 -10.75 -0.99 -14.92
N SER A 102 -10.06 -2.14 -14.95
CA SER A 102 -9.93 -3.04 -13.78
C SER A 102 -8.50 -3.36 -13.35
N ASP A 103 -7.51 -2.97 -14.16
CA ASP A 103 -6.10 -3.28 -13.91
C ASP A 103 -5.38 -2.23 -13.05
N CYS A 104 -6.02 -1.11 -12.68
CA CYS A 104 -5.39 -0.01 -11.95
C CYS A 104 -4.65 -0.46 -10.68
N GLY A 105 -5.25 -1.35 -9.88
CA GLY A 105 -4.60 -1.94 -8.70
C GLY A 105 -3.37 -2.79 -9.04
N VAL A 106 -3.38 -3.48 -10.18
CA VAL A 106 -2.22 -4.25 -10.67
C VAL A 106 -1.09 -3.30 -11.08
N PHE A 107 -1.43 -2.21 -11.78
CA PHE A 107 -0.47 -1.17 -12.15
C PHE A 107 0.19 -0.56 -10.90
N VAL A 108 -0.58 -0.22 -9.86
CA VAL A 108 -0.04 0.26 -8.58
C VAL A 108 0.99 -0.70 -8.00
N CYS A 109 0.69 -2.00 -7.92
CA CYS A 109 1.62 -2.99 -7.38
C CYS A 109 2.89 -3.15 -8.24
N VAL A 110 2.75 -3.18 -9.57
CA VAL A 110 3.88 -3.35 -10.49
C VAL A 110 4.78 -2.12 -10.47
N LEU A 111 4.20 -0.91 -10.50
CA LEU A 111 4.92 0.36 -10.39
C LEU A 111 5.70 0.43 -9.08
N MET A 112 5.06 0.14 -7.96
CA MET A 112 5.71 0.11 -6.64
C MET A 112 6.91 -0.85 -6.62
N LYS A 113 6.72 -2.07 -7.12
CA LYS A 113 7.79 -3.08 -7.22
C LYS A 113 8.94 -2.60 -8.11
N HIS A 114 8.64 -1.98 -9.25
CA HIS A 114 9.66 -1.48 -10.17
C HIS A 114 10.46 -0.33 -9.53
N LEU A 115 9.77 0.69 -9.03
CA LEU A 115 10.38 1.87 -8.41
C LEU A 115 11.28 1.46 -7.23
N LEU A 116 10.81 0.54 -6.38
CA LEU A 116 11.61 0.04 -5.27
C LEU A 116 12.83 -0.75 -5.72
N LEU A 117 12.64 -1.81 -6.51
CA LEU A 117 13.71 -2.79 -6.80
C LEU A 117 14.68 -2.35 -7.90
N LYS A 118 14.23 -1.50 -8.83
CA LYS A 118 15.00 -1.10 -10.02
C LYS A 118 15.52 0.34 -9.93
N ARG A 119 14.88 1.21 -9.14
CA ARG A 119 15.32 2.60 -8.94
C ARG A 119 15.93 2.76 -7.56
N LEU A 120 15.12 2.74 -6.50
CA LEU A 120 15.53 3.15 -5.16
C LEU A 120 16.61 2.25 -4.55
N LEU A 121 16.45 0.92 -4.59
CA LEU A 121 17.42 0.00 -3.98
C LEU A 121 18.68 -0.23 -4.81
N ARG A 122 18.71 0.24 -6.06
CA ARG A 122 19.90 0.18 -6.93
C ARG A 122 20.65 1.49 -7.00
N ALA A 123 20.07 2.56 -6.47
CA ALA A 123 20.67 3.87 -6.48
C ALA A 123 21.89 3.90 -5.57
N ASP A 124 22.99 4.44 -6.09
CA ASP A 124 24.07 4.93 -5.25
C ASP A 124 23.59 6.23 -4.60
N ALA A 125 23.84 6.40 -3.29
CA ALA A 125 23.43 7.59 -2.54
C ALA A 125 23.99 8.91 -3.12
N SER A 126 25.04 8.84 -3.96
CA SER A 126 25.65 10.00 -4.61
C SER A 126 24.97 10.45 -5.91
N ARG A 127 23.99 9.71 -6.45
CA ARG A 127 23.42 9.98 -7.78
C ARG A 127 21.92 10.18 -7.73
N LYS A 128 21.45 11.23 -8.43
CA LYS A 128 20.03 11.41 -8.72
C LYS A 128 19.56 10.30 -9.66
N ILE A 129 18.42 9.73 -9.35
CA ILE A 129 17.78 8.70 -10.18
C ILE A 129 16.55 9.28 -10.87
N SER A 130 16.30 8.85 -12.10
CA SER A 130 15.05 9.16 -12.78
C SER A 130 13.91 8.36 -12.17
N MET A 131 12.81 9.06 -11.90
CA MET A 131 11.55 8.49 -11.43
C MET A 131 10.57 8.25 -12.59
N SER A 132 10.97 8.58 -13.82
CA SER A 132 10.19 8.31 -15.04
C SER A 132 9.91 6.82 -15.22
N MET A 133 8.69 6.54 -15.70
CA MET A 133 8.20 5.20 -16.03
C MET A 133 7.86 5.05 -17.51
N GLN A 134 8.26 6.01 -18.36
CA GLN A 134 8.02 5.98 -19.81
C GLN A 134 8.51 4.68 -20.47
N ASP A 135 9.68 4.20 -20.08
CA ASP A 135 10.30 2.99 -20.63
C ASP A 135 9.82 1.68 -19.94
N ALA A 136 8.92 1.79 -18.97
CA ALA A 136 8.46 0.64 -18.20
C ALA A 136 7.30 -0.06 -18.93
N HIS A 137 7.61 -1.16 -19.61
CA HIS A 137 6.57 -2.05 -20.15
C HIS A 137 5.89 -2.82 -19.01
N ILE A 138 4.65 -2.44 -18.70
CA ILE A 138 3.81 -3.12 -17.72
C ILE A 138 2.86 -4.09 -18.44
N ASN A 139 2.97 -5.38 -18.10
CA ASN A 139 2.01 -6.39 -18.52
C ASN A 139 1.13 -6.76 -17.32
N ALA A 140 -0.12 -6.29 -17.32
CA ALA A 140 -1.04 -6.52 -16.22
C ALA A 140 -1.41 -8.01 -16.05
N ARG A 141 -1.50 -8.78 -17.15
CA ARG A 141 -1.78 -10.22 -17.09
C ARG A 141 -0.68 -10.97 -16.33
N ASP A 142 0.58 -10.64 -16.60
CA ASP A 142 1.70 -11.23 -15.88
C ASP A 142 1.79 -10.71 -14.45
N GLY A 143 1.45 -9.44 -14.22
CA GLY A 143 1.27 -8.88 -12.88
C GLY A 143 0.27 -9.68 -12.04
N ARG A 144 -0.94 -9.94 -12.56
CA ARG A 144 -1.98 -10.76 -11.92
C ARG A 144 -1.48 -12.18 -11.61
N LYS A 145 -0.83 -12.84 -12.58
CA LYS A 145 -0.24 -14.18 -12.37
C LYS A 145 0.79 -14.18 -11.25
N GLN A 146 1.67 -13.18 -11.20
CA GLN A 146 2.66 -13.05 -10.13
C GLN A 146 2.01 -12.83 -8.76
N MET A 147 0.98 -11.98 -8.68
CA MET A 147 0.26 -11.74 -7.43
C MET A 147 -0.40 -13.02 -6.91
N LEU A 148 -1.10 -13.77 -7.77
CA LEU A 148 -1.70 -15.06 -7.41
C LEU A 148 -0.66 -16.07 -6.94
N LYS A 149 0.48 -16.14 -7.64
CA LYS A 149 1.60 -17.01 -7.24
C LYS A 149 2.11 -16.67 -5.83
N VAL A 150 2.31 -15.38 -5.54
CA VAL A 150 2.75 -14.93 -4.21
C VAL A 150 1.71 -15.28 -3.15
N ILE A 151 0.41 -15.06 -3.41
CA ILE A 151 -0.66 -15.41 -2.47
C ILE A 151 -0.63 -16.90 -2.15
N GLU A 152 -0.54 -17.76 -3.17
CA GLU A 152 -0.52 -19.21 -2.99
C GLU A 152 0.73 -19.70 -2.26
N GLU A 153 1.91 -19.13 -2.56
CA GLU A 153 3.14 -19.43 -1.83
C GLU A 153 3.04 -19.07 -0.35
N ARG A 154 2.47 -17.90 -0.03
CA ARG A 154 2.24 -17.46 1.36
C ARG A 154 1.22 -18.33 2.08
N LYS A 155 0.16 -18.77 1.39
CA LYS A 155 -0.82 -19.71 1.92
C LYS A 155 -0.17 -21.05 2.30
N LYS A 156 0.59 -21.66 1.38
CA LYS A 156 1.32 -22.92 1.63
C LYS A 156 2.32 -22.79 2.78
N GLU A 157 3.04 -21.66 2.88
CA GLU A 157 3.94 -21.40 4.00
C GLU A 157 3.19 -21.32 5.33
N GLY A 158 2.03 -20.64 5.36
CA GLY A 158 1.17 -20.58 6.55
C GLY A 158 0.67 -21.95 7.00
N GLU A 159 0.30 -22.82 6.05
CA GLU A 159 -0.08 -24.21 6.31
C GLU A 159 1.09 -25.03 6.89
N ARG A 160 2.29 -24.91 6.32
CA ARG A 160 3.51 -25.58 6.82
C ARG A 160 3.90 -25.16 8.24
N ARG A 161 3.81 -23.87 8.56
CA ARG A 161 4.09 -23.39 9.93
C ARG A 161 3.11 -23.98 10.94
N ARG A 162 1.84 -24.12 10.57
CA ARG A 162 0.78 -24.68 11.41
C ARG A 162 0.89 -26.19 11.62
N SER A 163 1.39 -26.93 10.63
CA SER A 163 1.63 -28.38 10.78
C SER A 163 2.84 -28.68 11.66
N ARG A 164 3.87 -27.81 11.65
CA ARG A 164 5.05 -27.94 12.54
C ARG A 164 4.79 -27.53 14.00
N SER A 165 3.73 -26.76 14.26
CA SER A 165 3.33 -26.38 15.63
C SER A 165 2.39 -27.38 16.32
N HIS A 166 2.16 -28.57 15.74
CA HIS A 166 1.46 -29.65 16.44
C HIS A 166 2.37 -30.25 17.52
N SER A 167 2.12 -29.88 18.77
CA SER A 167 2.61 -30.65 19.92
C SER A 167 2.13 -32.10 19.82
N PRO A 168 2.95 -33.12 20.16
CA PRO A 168 2.54 -34.53 20.14
C PRO A 168 1.36 -34.83 21.09
N TYR A 169 1.02 -33.89 21.97
CA TYR A 169 -0.01 -34.05 23.01
C TYR A 169 -1.34 -33.34 22.71
N ARG A 170 -1.59 -32.89 21.47
CA ARG A 170 -2.84 -32.20 21.13
C ARG A 170 -3.98 -33.22 20.88
N PRO A 171 -5.10 -33.17 21.62
CA PRO A 171 -6.21 -34.10 21.41
C PRO A 171 -6.85 -33.91 20.02
N HIS A 172 -7.25 -35.01 19.38
CA HIS A 172 -7.81 -35.05 18.02
C HIS A 172 -9.06 -34.17 17.82
N SER A 173 -9.73 -33.76 18.91
CA SER A 173 -10.88 -32.83 18.89
C SER A 173 -10.51 -31.38 18.55
N ALA A 174 -9.22 -31.02 18.54
CA ALA A 174 -8.76 -29.65 18.24
C ALA A 174 -8.52 -29.38 16.74
N GLN A 175 -8.79 -30.35 15.86
CA GLN A 175 -8.71 -30.17 14.41
C GLN A 175 -9.95 -29.46 13.87
N SER A 176 -10.02 -28.14 14.08
CA SER A 176 -11.01 -27.32 13.39
C SER A 176 -10.69 -27.26 11.89
N LYS A 177 -11.67 -27.60 11.04
CA LYS A 177 -11.61 -27.45 9.58
C LYS A 177 -11.86 -26.01 9.11
N SER A 178 -12.19 -25.08 10.01
CA SER A 178 -12.44 -23.69 9.64
C SER A 178 -11.13 -22.87 9.56
N PRO A 179 -11.06 -21.89 8.64
CA PRO A 179 -9.97 -20.91 8.63
C PRO A 179 -9.85 -20.21 9.99
N PRO A 180 -8.64 -19.79 10.40
CA PRO A 180 -8.48 -19.07 11.66
C PRO A 180 -9.32 -17.79 11.64
N ARG A 181 -10.06 -17.56 12.72
CA ARG A 181 -10.73 -16.28 12.95
C ARG A 181 -9.69 -15.30 13.48
N ILE A 182 -9.62 -14.11 12.88
CA ILE A 182 -8.80 -12.98 13.35
C ILE A 182 -9.62 -12.24 14.42
N GLY A 183 -9.00 -11.75 15.49
CA GLY A 183 -9.66 -10.95 16.54
C GLY A 183 -9.85 -11.63 17.90
N ALA A 184 -9.16 -12.75 18.18
CA ALA A 184 -9.22 -13.37 19.51
C ALA A 184 -8.63 -12.47 20.61
N GLU A 185 -7.73 -11.55 20.24
CA GLU A 185 -7.21 -10.49 21.11
C GLU A 185 -8.29 -9.61 21.77
N GLN A 186 -9.49 -9.47 21.18
CA GLN A 186 -10.58 -8.65 21.73
C GLN A 186 -11.54 -9.43 22.66
N GLU A 187 -11.50 -10.76 22.65
CA GLU A 187 -12.37 -11.59 23.48
C GLU A 187 -11.81 -11.79 24.90
N GLU A 188 -10.50 -11.70 25.10
CA GLU A 188 -9.87 -11.85 26.41
C GLU A 188 -9.99 -10.60 27.31
N GLU A 189 -10.09 -9.40 26.72
CA GLU A 189 -10.28 -8.14 27.47
C GLU A 189 -11.64 -8.07 28.16
N LYS A 190 -12.69 -8.66 27.58
CA LYS A 190 -14.03 -8.70 28.20
C LYS A 190 -14.12 -9.63 29.41
N LYS A 191 -13.20 -10.57 29.58
CA LYS A 191 -13.22 -11.50 30.73
C LYS A 191 -12.54 -10.96 31.98
N HIS A 192 -11.75 -9.89 31.87
CA HIS A 192 -11.04 -9.27 32.99
C HIS A 192 -11.71 -7.98 33.51
N SER A 193 -12.91 -7.67 33.03
CA SER A 193 -13.71 -6.51 33.46
C SER A 193 -15.01 -6.92 34.16
N VAL A 194 -14.92 -7.82 35.14
CA VAL A 194 -15.96 -8.08 36.15
C VAL A 194 -15.30 -8.16 37.52
#